data_AF-A0AAV1K5G5-F1
#
_entry.id   AF-A0AAV1K5G5-F1
#
_cell.length_a   1.000
_cell.length_b   1.000
_cell.length_c   1.000
_cell.angle_alpha   90.00
_cell.angle_beta   90.00
_cell.angle_gamma   90.00
#
_symmetry.space_group_name_H-M   'P 1'
#
loop_
_entity.id
_entity.type
_entity.pdbx_description
1 polymer ?
#
loop_
_entity_poly.entity_id
_entity_poly.type
_entity_poly.pdbx_seq_one_letter_code
_entity_poly.pdbx_strand_id
1 'polypeptide(L)'
;MRKILIELGYKYTQAPDAHKQLIEITGIDCARLQFLRKLKTLRDSVDTRPRIYLDETWVNQNHSRKRIWLDKDGQGGLNTKTGKGDRLIVCHAGCAKYCFIPEAKWVFRAVKSQNEYYPSEMNAEGFRDWFTKLLQSLEEPSVIIMDNAPYHSQQINRTPTSANKKSEIQECLRQHGIEISDSELKPELLQKTSKCYCMKQFQTFRKRTEKIV
;
A
#
# COMPACT_ATOMS: atom_id res chain seq x y z
N MET A 1 17.32 2.78 -39.22
CA MET A 1 15.88 2.93 -38.89
C MET A 1 15.53 4.31 -38.34
N ARG A 2 16.11 4.79 -37.22
CA ARG A 2 15.80 6.13 -36.66
C ARG A 2 16.01 7.30 -37.64
N LYS A 3 17.13 7.34 -38.36
CA LYS A 3 17.45 8.41 -39.33
C LYS A 3 16.41 8.46 -40.46
N ILE A 4 16.08 7.30 -41.01
CA ILE A 4 15.05 7.12 -42.06
C ILE A 4 13.69 7.65 -41.58
N LEU A 5 13.27 7.34 -40.35
CA LEU A 5 11.99 7.83 -39.80
C LEU A 5 11.95 9.36 -39.68
N ILE A 6 13.05 9.98 -39.25
CA ILE A 6 13.16 11.44 -39.15
C ILE A 6 13.14 12.08 -40.54
N GLU A 7 13.85 11.51 -41.51
CA GLU A 7 13.84 11.94 -42.92
C GLU A 7 12.44 11.84 -43.56
N LEU A 8 11.66 10.83 -43.17
CA LEU A 8 10.26 10.66 -43.59
C LEU A 8 9.27 11.57 -42.82
N GLY A 9 9.76 12.46 -41.95
CA GLY A 9 8.95 13.42 -41.21
C GLY A 9 8.32 12.90 -39.93
N TYR A 10 8.67 11.68 -39.48
CA TYR A 10 8.15 11.12 -38.24
C TYR A 10 8.83 11.76 -37.03
N LYS A 11 8.05 11.98 -35.97
CA LYS A 11 8.53 12.54 -34.70
C LYS A 11 8.33 11.54 -33.56
N TYR A 12 9.32 11.46 -32.67
CA TYR A 12 9.23 10.68 -31.43
C TYR A 12 8.87 11.62 -30.28
N THR A 13 7.60 11.65 -29.90
CA THR A 13 7.06 12.61 -28.91
C THR A 13 6.44 11.91 -27.71
N GLN A 14 6.33 12.64 -26.61
CA GLN A 14 5.74 12.18 -25.35
C GLN A 14 4.24 12.42 -25.37
N ALA A 15 3.46 11.40 -25.02
CA ALA A 15 2.05 11.57 -24.71
C ALA A 15 1.90 12.54 -23.51
N PRO A 16 0.85 13.38 -23.47
CA PRO A 16 0.68 14.38 -22.41
C PRO A 16 0.72 13.69 -21.04
N ASP A 17 1.70 14.06 -20.21
CA ASP A 17 1.89 13.46 -18.88
C ASP A 17 1.80 14.55 -17.82
N ALA A 18 0.90 14.36 -16.84
CA ALA A 18 0.54 15.32 -15.80
C ALA A 18 1.19 15.00 -14.44
N HIS A 19 2.32 14.29 -14.43
CA HIS A 19 2.96 13.91 -13.17
C HIS A 19 3.78 15.05 -12.57
N LYS A 20 3.39 15.45 -11.35
CA LYS A 20 4.13 16.35 -10.47
C LYS A 20 5.47 15.72 -10.08
N GLN A 21 6.52 16.53 -10.06
CA GLN A 21 7.84 16.14 -9.58
C GLN A 21 7.72 15.62 -8.14
N LEU A 22 8.33 14.47 -7.85
CA LEU A 22 8.43 13.93 -6.50
C LEU A 22 9.46 14.77 -5.74
N ILE A 23 9.01 15.49 -4.73
CA ILE A 23 9.89 16.23 -3.80
C ILE A 23 9.98 15.38 -2.53
N GLU A 24 11.18 14.92 -2.18
CA GLU A 24 11.43 14.30 -0.87
C GLU A 24 11.22 15.38 0.21
N ILE A 25 10.37 15.07 1.19
CA ILE A 25 10.14 15.90 2.38
C ILE A 25 10.93 15.25 3.52
N THR A 26 11.52 16.03 4.41
CA THR A 26 12.39 15.57 5.51
C THR A 26 11.81 14.41 6.33
N GLY A 27 10.49 14.37 6.53
CA GLY A 27 9.82 13.27 7.23
C GLY A 27 9.95 11.91 6.50
N ILE A 28 9.85 11.92 5.16
CA ILE A 28 10.03 10.74 4.32
C ILE A 28 11.49 10.27 4.36
N ASP A 29 12.44 11.21 4.33
CA ASP A 29 13.88 10.90 4.43
C ASP A 29 14.22 10.21 5.75
N CYS A 30 13.72 10.76 6.87
CA CYS A 30 13.90 10.17 8.19
C CYS A 30 13.31 8.75 8.26
N ALA A 31 12.09 8.54 7.74
CA ALA A 31 11.46 7.22 7.72
C ALA A 31 12.27 6.21 6.87
N ARG A 32 12.74 6.64 5.69
CA ARG A 32 13.59 5.83 4.82
C ARG A 32 14.90 5.46 5.49
N LEU A 33 15.56 6.41 6.16
CA LEU A 33 16.80 6.15 6.90
C LEU A 33 16.59 5.18 8.06
N GLN A 34 15.48 5.31 8.81
CA GLN A 34 15.13 4.37 9.87
C GLN A 34 14.91 2.95 9.33
N PHE A 35 14.14 2.81 8.24
CA PHE A 35 13.92 1.54 7.57
C PHE A 35 15.24 0.92 7.09
N LEU A 36 16.08 1.69 6.39
CA LEU A 36 17.36 1.21 5.86
C LEU A 36 18.33 0.79 6.98
N ARG A 37 18.36 1.52 8.10
CA ARG A 37 19.15 1.14 9.28
C ARG A 37 18.65 -0.18 9.86
N LYS A 38 17.33 -0.35 10.04
CA LYS A 38 16.75 -1.61 10.55
C LYS A 38 17.05 -2.78 9.61
N LEU A 39 16.89 -2.58 8.29
CA LEU A 39 17.21 -3.58 7.28
C LEU A 39 18.70 -3.93 7.26
N LYS A 40 19.59 -2.96 7.46
CA LYS A 40 21.04 -3.19 7.60
C LYS A 40 21.35 -4.00 8.85
N THR A 41 20.81 -3.63 10.01
CA THR A 41 20.98 -4.40 11.25
C THR A 41 20.53 -5.86 11.09
N LEU A 42 19.43 -6.10 10.38
CA LEU A 42 18.96 -7.45 10.10
C LEU A 42 19.84 -8.20 9.11
N ARG A 43 20.47 -7.50 8.16
CA ARG A 43 21.44 -8.07 7.22
C ARG A 43 22.73 -8.48 7.91
N ASP A 44 23.17 -7.66 8.86
CA ASP A 44 24.43 -7.84 9.58
C ASP A 44 24.28 -8.77 10.81
N SER A 45 23.06 -9.16 11.18
CA SER A 45 22.82 -10.08 12.30
C SER A 45 23.00 -11.56 11.90
N VAL A 46 23.13 -12.42 12.91
CA VAL A 46 23.13 -13.89 12.76
C VAL A 46 21.74 -14.48 12.48
N ASP A 47 20.75 -13.64 12.16
CA ASP A 47 19.38 -14.07 11.89
C ASP A 47 19.28 -14.74 10.51
N THR A 48 19.00 -16.03 10.52
CA THR A 48 18.88 -16.86 9.32
C THR A 48 17.47 -16.95 8.77
N ARG A 49 16.48 -16.28 9.39
CA ARG A 49 15.08 -16.34 8.95
C ARG A 49 14.95 -15.79 7.51
N PRO A 50 14.15 -16.42 6.64
CA PRO A 50 13.86 -15.90 5.32
C PRO A 50 13.24 -14.50 5.39
N ARG A 51 13.71 -13.60 4.53
CA ARG A 51 13.18 -12.24 4.39
C ARG A 51 12.22 -12.21 3.21
N ILE A 52 10.92 -12.20 3.52
CA ILE A 52 9.85 -12.25 2.55
C ILE A 52 9.43 -10.82 2.23
N TYR A 53 9.55 -10.46 0.96
CA TYR A 53 9.07 -9.21 0.40
C TYR A 53 7.73 -9.46 -0.25
N LEU A 54 6.79 -8.54 -0.05
CA LEU A 54 5.51 -8.52 -0.77
C LEU A 54 5.25 -7.12 -1.29
N ASP A 55 4.53 -7.06 -2.42
CA ASP A 55 4.13 -5.81 -3.04
C ASP A 55 2.90 -6.04 -3.93
N GLU A 56 2.22 -4.94 -4.23
CA GLU A 56 1.15 -4.86 -5.19
C GLU A 56 1.60 -4.22 -6.49
N THR A 57 1.09 -4.72 -7.61
CA THR A 57 1.22 -4.05 -8.90
C THR A 57 -0.08 -4.07 -9.68
N TRP A 58 -0.20 -3.10 -10.58
CA TRP A 58 -1.41 -2.83 -11.35
C TRP A 58 -1.13 -2.97 -12.83
N VAL A 59 -1.82 -3.92 -13.47
CA VAL A 59 -1.74 -4.14 -14.91
C VAL A 59 -2.97 -3.54 -15.57
N ASN A 60 -2.79 -2.45 -16.30
CA ASN A 60 -3.87 -1.77 -17.01
C ASN A 60 -4.11 -2.43 -18.38
N GLN A 61 -5.38 -2.60 -18.76
CA GLN A 61 -5.79 -3.20 -20.03
C GLN A 61 -5.21 -2.43 -21.23
N ASN A 62 -5.19 -1.11 -21.16
CA ASN A 62 -4.68 -0.25 -22.22
C ASN A 62 -3.23 0.21 -21.94
N HIS A 63 -2.41 -0.61 -21.27
CA HIS A 63 -1.01 -0.26 -21.00
C HIS A 63 -0.25 -0.12 -22.34
N SER A 64 0.16 1.11 -22.66
CA SER A 64 0.91 1.42 -23.87
C SER A 64 2.20 2.19 -23.56
N ARG A 65 3.11 2.23 -24.53
CA ARG A 65 4.35 3.01 -24.40
C ARG A 65 4.01 4.50 -24.39
N LYS A 66 4.59 5.25 -23.44
CA LYS A 66 4.42 6.71 -23.29
C LYS A 66 4.87 7.53 -24.51
N ARG A 67 5.72 6.95 -25.37
CA ARG A 67 6.24 7.57 -26.58
C ARG A 67 6.00 6.64 -27.76
N ILE A 68 5.39 7.17 -28.80
CA ILE A 68 5.10 6.49 -30.06
C ILE A 68 5.69 7.30 -31.21
N TRP A 69 5.96 6.63 -32.33
CA TRP A 69 6.31 7.31 -33.58
C TRP A 69 5.03 7.71 -34.28
N LEU A 70 4.90 9.01 -34.57
CA LEU A 70 3.80 9.58 -35.34
C LEU A 70 4.37 10.16 -36.63
N ASP A 71 3.61 10.11 -37.71
CA ASP A 71 3.97 10.77 -38.96
C ASP A 71 3.86 12.30 -38.86
N LYS A 72 4.14 12.98 -39.97
CA LYS A 72 4.13 14.45 -40.07
C LYS A 72 2.76 15.09 -39.78
N ASP A 73 1.68 14.35 -40.04
CA ASP A 73 0.28 14.79 -39.90
C ASP A 73 -0.31 14.32 -38.55
N GLY A 74 0.51 13.71 -37.68
CA GLY A 74 0.10 13.17 -36.39
C GLY A 74 -0.64 11.83 -36.49
N GLN A 75 -0.62 11.19 -37.66
CA GLN A 75 -1.24 9.90 -37.93
C GLN A 75 -0.22 8.76 -37.79
N GLY A 76 -0.71 7.51 -37.76
CA GLY A 76 0.11 6.33 -37.48
C GLY A 76 0.40 6.10 -35.98
N GLY A 77 1.21 5.09 -35.68
CA GLY A 77 1.42 4.60 -34.31
C GLY A 77 0.42 3.52 -33.90
N LEU A 78 0.59 2.95 -32.70
CA LEU A 78 -0.32 1.95 -32.16
C LEU A 78 -1.63 2.64 -31.76
N ASN A 79 -2.78 2.20 -32.30
CA ASN A 79 -4.09 2.73 -31.90
C ASN A 79 -4.43 2.28 -30.48
N THR A 80 -3.96 3.03 -29.48
CA THR A 80 -4.18 2.73 -28.07
C THR A 80 -5.47 3.39 -27.64
N LYS A 81 -6.44 2.59 -27.17
CA LYS A 81 -7.69 3.11 -26.59
C LYS A 81 -7.37 4.15 -25.51
N THR A 82 -8.08 5.27 -25.55
CA THR A 82 -7.89 6.37 -24.57
C THR A 82 -8.27 5.91 -23.16
N GLY A 83 -7.43 6.25 -22.17
CA GLY A 83 -7.62 5.88 -20.76
C GLY A 83 -7.05 4.50 -20.40
N LYS A 84 -6.85 4.25 -19.10
CA LYS A 84 -6.18 3.02 -18.61
C LYS A 84 -6.96 1.72 -18.88
N GLY A 85 -8.28 1.82 -19.10
CA GLY A 85 -9.16 0.65 -19.26
C GLY A 85 -9.36 -0.12 -17.96
N ASP A 86 -9.84 -1.36 -18.06
CA ASP A 86 -9.92 -2.29 -16.92
C ASP A 86 -8.52 -2.50 -16.30
N ARG A 87 -8.49 -2.87 -15.03
CA ARG A 87 -7.22 -3.08 -14.31
C ARG A 87 -7.21 -4.44 -13.65
N LEU A 88 -6.11 -5.16 -13.77
CA LEU A 88 -5.79 -6.31 -12.92
C LEU A 88 -4.90 -5.83 -11.78
N ILE A 89 -5.20 -6.29 -10.57
CA ILE A 89 -4.37 -6.12 -9.39
C ILE A 89 -3.66 -7.45 -9.17
N VAL A 90 -2.35 -7.38 -8.98
CA VAL A 90 -1.48 -8.51 -8.69
C VAL A 90 -0.78 -8.21 -7.36
N CYS A 91 -1.04 -9.03 -6.35
CA CYS A 91 -0.31 -9.04 -5.10
C CYS A 91 0.43 -10.39 -4.99
N HIS A 92 1.70 -10.35 -4.59
CA HIS A 92 2.50 -11.56 -4.45
C HIS A 92 3.60 -11.36 -3.40
N ALA A 93 4.03 -12.46 -2.80
CA ALA A 93 5.19 -12.50 -1.90
C ALA A 93 6.31 -13.42 -2.41
N GLY A 94 7.55 -13.10 -2.07
CA GLY A 94 8.71 -13.92 -2.39
C GLY A 94 9.95 -13.59 -1.56
N CYS A 95 10.94 -14.47 -1.59
CA CYS A 95 12.23 -14.27 -0.92
C CYS A 95 13.38 -14.90 -1.71
N ALA A 96 14.62 -14.62 -1.29
CA ALA A 96 15.81 -15.18 -1.94
C ALA A 96 15.92 -16.71 -1.84
N LYS A 97 15.35 -17.32 -0.79
CA LYS A 97 15.43 -18.77 -0.55
C LYS A 97 14.43 -19.56 -1.39
N TYR A 98 13.21 -19.05 -1.48
CA TYR A 98 12.06 -19.75 -2.08
C TYR A 98 11.59 -19.16 -3.41
N CYS A 99 12.25 -18.10 -3.89
CA CYS A 99 11.74 -17.28 -4.99
C CYS A 99 10.30 -16.80 -4.66
N PHE A 100 9.38 -16.89 -5.62
CA PHE A 100 7.97 -16.62 -5.40
C PHE A 100 7.31 -17.76 -4.63
N ILE A 101 6.57 -17.43 -3.57
CA ILE A 101 5.81 -18.40 -2.78
C ILE A 101 4.53 -18.75 -3.56
N PRO A 102 4.35 -19.99 -4.08
CA PRO A 102 3.25 -20.31 -5.00
C PRO A 102 1.85 -19.98 -4.46
N GLU A 103 1.65 -20.17 -3.16
CA GLU A 103 0.38 -19.93 -2.45
C GLU A 103 0.10 -18.43 -2.23
N ALA A 104 1.10 -17.57 -2.43
CA ALA A 104 0.99 -16.12 -2.21
C ALA A 104 0.41 -15.36 -3.42
N LYS A 105 0.16 -16.03 -4.55
CA LYS A 105 -0.37 -15.37 -5.74
C LYS A 105 -1.81 -14.92 -5.52
N TRP A 106 -2.05 -13.61 -5.55
CA TRP A 106 -3.39 -13.04 -5.56
C TRP A 106 -3.58 -12.09 -6.74
N VAL A 107 -4.35 -12.55 -7.72
CA VAL A 107 -4.62 -11.80 -8.96
C VAL A 107 -6.12 -11.67 -9.14
N PHE A 108 -6.61 -10.44 -9.25
CA PHE A 108 -8.03 -10.18 -9.43
C PHE A 108 -8.25 -8.93 -10.29
N ARG A 109 -9.41 -8.87 -10.97
CA ARG A 109 -9.81 -7.68 -11.71
C ARG A 109 -10.34 -6.65 -10.74
N ALA A 110 -9.85 -5.41 -10.85
CA ALA A 110 -10.43 -4.28 -10.16
C ALA A 110 -11.84 -4.04 -10.72
N VAL A 111 -12.84 -4.18 -9.86
CA VAL A 111 -14.22 -3.85 -10.19
C VAL A 111 -14.44 -2.38 -9.81
N LYS A 112 -15.32 -1.69 -10.54
CA LYS A 112 -15.89 -0.42 -10.08
C LYS A 112 -17.25 -0.74 -9.48
N SER A 113 -17.43 -0.59 -8.18
CA SER A 113 -18.75 -0.73 -7.56
C SER A 113 -19.64 0.43 -8.03
N GLN A 114 -20.91 0.15 -8.34
CA GLN A 114 -21.87 1.19 -8.74
C GLN A 114 -22.45 1.97 -7.56
N ASN A 115 -22.26 1.51 -6.31
CA ASN A 115 -22.94 2.03 -5.12
C ASN A 115 -22.04 2.27 -3.90
N GLU A 116 -20.72 2.16 -4.00
CA GLU A 116 -19.84 2.45 -2.87
C GLU A 116 -18.94 3.65 -3.18
N TYR A 117 -18.89 4.58 -2.22
CA TYR A 117 -18.02 5.75 -2.21
C TYR A 117 -16.51 5.38 -2.20
N TYR A 118 -16.19 4.09 -2.09
CA TYR A 118 -14.85 3.53 -2.12
C TYR A 118 -14.70 2.54 -3.28
N PRO A 119 -13.61 2.60 -4.06
CA PRO A 119 -13.34 1.62 -5.10
C PRO A 119 -13.18 0.22 -4.49
N SER A 120 -13.70 -0.83 -5.14
CA SER A 120 -13.33 -2.24 -4.89
C SER A 120 -11.91 -2.56 -5.39
N GLU A 121 -10.99 -1.61 -5.17
CA GLU A 121 -9.55 -1.74 -5.26
C GLU A 121 -9.05 -2.35 -3.93
N MET A 122 -7.83 -2.90 -3.92
CA MET A 122 -7.15 -3.54 -2.78
C MET A 122 -7.67 -3.06 -1.40
N ASN A 123 -8.44 -3.91 -0.70
CA ASN A 123 -9.07 -3.56 0.57
C ASN A 123 -8.44 -4.34 1.73
N ALA A 124 -8.63 -3.81 2.95
CA ALA A 124 -7.98 -4.36 4.13
C ALA A 124 -8.47 -5.77 4.51
N GLU A 125 -9.73 -6.10 4.23
CA GLU A 125 -10.29 -7.42 4.50
C GLU A 125 -9.70 -8.48 3.58
N GLY A 126 -9.72 -8.24 2.27
CA GLY A 126 -9.11 -9.11 1.28
C GLY A 126 -7.60 -9.27 1.52
N PHE A 127 -6.91 -8.16 1.86
CA PHE A 127 -5.50 -8.22 2.23
C PHE A 127 -5.29 -9.07 3.49
N ARG A 128 -6.10 -8.89 4.54
CA ARG A 128 -6.00 -9.70 5.78
C ARG A 128 -6.17 -11.18 5.49
N ASP A 129 -7.17 -11.55 4.70
CA ASP A 129 -7.46 -12.95 4.37
C ASP A 129 -6.34 -13.57 3.53
N TRP A 130 -5.84 -12.83 2.54
CA TRP A 130 -4.68 -13.23 1.74
C TRP A 130 -3.42 -13.37 2.61
N PHE A 131 -3.14 -12.37 3.45
CA PHE A 131 -1.95 -12.33 4.30
C PHE A 131 -1.98 -13.48 5.33
N THR A 132 -3.16 -13.83 5.84
CA THR A 132 -3.33 -14.98 6.74
C THR A 132 -2.98 -16.29 6.04
N LYS A 133 -3.42 -16.48 4.79
CA LYS A 133 -3.08 -17.66 3.97
C LYS A 133 -1.58 -17.72 3.68
N LEU A 134 -0.96 -16.58 3.34
CA LEU A 134 0.49 -16.48 3.20
C LEU A 134 1.20 -16.93 4.47
N LEU A 135 0.82 -16.41 5.64
CA LEU A 135 1.44 -16.78 6.92
C LEU A 135 1.28 -18.26 7.25
N GLN A 136 0.15 -18.86 6.87
CA GLN A 136 -0.11 -20.29 7.05
C GLN A 136 0.77 -21.16 6.14
N SER A 137 1.07 -20.70 4.91
CA SER A 137 1.90 -21.44 3.96
C SER A 137 3.40 -21.38 4.27
N LEU A 138 3.86 -20.49 5.16
CA LEU A 138 5.27 -20.41 5.51
C LEU A 138 5.72 -21.64 6.31
N GLU A 139 6.71 -22.34 5.77
CA GLU A 139 7.31 -23.54 6.38
C GLU A 139 8.10 -23.23 7.65
N GLU A 140 8.70 -22.03 7.73
CA GLU A 140 9.56 -21.62 8.84
C GLU A 140 9.27 -20.17 9.31
N PRO A 141 9.65 -19.81 10.55
CA PRO A 141 9.60 -18.44 11.01
C PRO A 141 10.35 -17.51 10.05
N SER A 142 9.68 -16.44 9.61
CA SER A 142 10.21 -15.53 8.59
C SER A 142 10.13 -14.07 9.04
N VAL A 143 10.82 -13.19 8.32
CA VAL A 143 10.70 -11.73 8.46
C VAL A 143 9.91 -11.21 7.27
N ILE A 144 8.79 -10.52 7.52
CA ILE A 144 7.97 -9.92 6.45
C ILE A 144 8.37 -8.45 6.28
N ILE A 145 8.63 -8.07 5.04
CA ILE A 145 8.99 -6.71 4.63
C ILE A 145 7.94 -6.23 3.62
N MET A 146 7.29 -5.12 3.94
CA MET A 146 6.27 -4.49 3.07
C MET A 146 6.21 -2.99 3.32
N ASP A 147 5.52 -2.25 2.46
CA ASP A 147 5.30 -0.83 2.63
C ASP A 147 4.20 -0.55 3.69
N ASN A 148 3.96 0.75 3.94
CA ASN A 148 3.02 1.21 4.96
C ASN A 148 1.67 1.64 4.37
N ALA A 149 1.11 0.85 3.45
CA ALA A 149 -0.20 1.15 2.91
C ALA A 149 -1.29 1.08 4.00
N PRO A 150 -2.28 1.99 4.01
CA PRO A 150 -3.33 2.02 5.04
C PRO A 150 -4.10 0.70 5.20
N TYR A 151 -4.26 -0.07 4.13
CA TYR A 151 -4.99 -1.35 4.16
C TYR A 151 -4.17 -2.52 4.73
N HIS A 152 -2.85 -2.42 4.85
CA HIS A 152 -2.02 -3.47 5.47
C HIS A 152 -2.14 -3.57 6.99
N SER A 153 -2.77 -2.56 7.60
CA SER A 153 -2.66 -2.26 9.02
C SER A 153 -3.96 -1.59 9.50
N GLN A 154 -5.00 -2.39 9.80
CA GLN A 154 -6.18 -1.86 10.47
C GLN A 154 -5.95 -1.79 11.99
N GLN A 155 -6.18 -0.60 12.56
CA GLN A 155 -6.25 -0.43 14.00
C GLN A 155 -7.61 -0.88 14.50
N ILE A 156 -7.65 -1.89 15.37
CA ILE A 156 -8.88 -2.42 15.96
C ILE A 156 -9.52 -1.36 16.87
N ASN A 157 -8.71 -0.70 17.70
CA ASN A 157 -9.15 0.33 18.64
C ASN A 157 -8.53 1.67 18.28
N ARG A 158 -9.02 2.31 17.21
CA ARG A 158 -8.50 3.61 16.77
C ARG A 158 -8.84 4.67 17.82
N THR A 159 -7.83 5.43 18.27
CA THR A 159 -8.07 6.56 19.17
C THR A 159 -9.04 7.54 18.49
N PRO A 160 -10.11 7.99 19.19
CA PRO A 160 -11.05 8.93 18.64
C PRO A 160 -10.35 10.23 18.22
N THR A 161 -10.80 10.80 17.11
CA THR A 161 -10.30 12.06 16.55
C THR A 161 -11.36 13.15 16.63
N SER A 162 -11.00 14.39 16.29
CA SER A 162 -11.96 15.50 16.18
C SER A 162 -13.09 15.25 15.16
N ALA A 163 -12.93 14.28 14.26
CA ALA A 163 -14.00 13.86 13.34
C ALA A 163 -15.08 13.00 14.01
N ASN A 164 -14.78 12.32 15.13
CA ASN A 164 -15.73 11.44 15.82
C ASN A 164 -16.83 12.22 16.54
N LYS A 165 -17.99 11.60 16.74
CA LYS A 165 -19.07 12.20 17.55
C LYS A 165 -18.65 12.28 19.01
N LYS A 166 -19.20 13.25 19.77
CA LYS A 166 -18.92 13.37 21.22
C LYS A 166 -19.20 12.06 21.96
N SER A 167 -20.32 11.41 21.63
CA SER A 167 -20.70 10.12 22.20
C SER A 167 -19.71 9.00 21.93
N GLU A 168 -19.14 8.91 20.72
CA GLU A 168 -18.12 7.91 20.35
C GLU A 168 -16.83 8.12 21.15
N ILE A 169 -16.44 9.39 21.37
CA ILE A 169 -15.27 9.74 22.19
C ILE A 169 -15.52 9.35 23.65
N GLN A 170 -16.71 9.66 24.18
CA GLN A 170 -17.11 9.31 25.54
C GLN A 170 -17.12 7.79 25.77
N GLU A 171 -17.70 7.04 24.83
CA GLU A 171 -17.72 5.57 24.89
C GLU A 171 -16.31 4.99 24.89
N CYS A 172 -15.42 5.49 24.02
CA CYS A 172 -14.03 5.05 23.99
C CYS A 172 -13.29 5.33 25.31
N LEU A 173 -13.48 6.52 25.91
CA LEU A 173 -12.88 6.87 27.20
C LEU A 173 -13.39 5.97 28.33
N ARG A 174 -14.70 5.70 28.38
CA ARG A 174 -15.31 4.78 29.35
C ARG A 174 -14.78 3.36 29.21
N GLN A 175 -14.65 2.85 27.98
CA GLN A 175 -14.06 1.53 27.70
C GLN A 175 -12.61 1.41 28.16
N HIS A 176 -11.85 2.51 28.19
CA HIS A 176 -10.49 2.55 28.71
C HIS A 176 -10.42 2.88 30.21
N GLY A 177 -11.56 2.92 30.91
CA GLY A 177 -11.63 3.21 32.35
C GLY A 177 -11.28 4.66 32.71
N ILE A 178 -11.41 5.59 31.77
CA ILE A 178 -11.15 7.01 32.00
C ILE A 178 -12.45 7.69 32.45
N GLU A 179 -12.42 8.30 33.63
CA GLU A 179 -13.54 9.08 34.14
C GLU A 179 -13.84 10.28 33.23
N ILE A 180 -15.12 10.40 32.87
CA ILE A 180 -15.66 11.51 32.09
C ILE A 180 -16.83 12.13 32.83
N SER A 181 -16.92 13.46 32.79
CA SER A 181 -18.09 14.21 33.22
C SER A 181 -18.95 14.57 32.02
N ASP A 182 -20.27 14.55 32.19
CA ASP A 182 -21.21 14.89 31.11
C ASP A 182 -21.12 16.37 30.67
N SER A 183 -20.60 17.23 31.57
CA SER A 183 -20.32 18.64 31.27
C SER A 183 -19.11 18.84 30.36
N GLU A 184 -18.22 17.86 30.23
CA GLU A 184 -16.98 18.02 29.46
C GLU A 184 -17.27 18.22 27.99
N LEU A 185 -16.60 19.19 27.38
CA LEU A 185 -16.72 19.50 25.97
C LEU A 185 -15.83 18.59 25.13
N LYS A 186 -16.15 18.48 23.84
CA LYS A 186 -15.41 17.63 22.90
C LYS A 186 -13.88 17.86 22.90
N PRO A 187 -13.36 19.10 23.00
CA PRO A 187 -11.91 19.32 23.12
C PRO A 187 -11.30 18.73 24.40
N GLU A 188 -11.98 18.83 25.54
CA GLU A 188 -11.52 18.30 26.84
C GLU A 188 -11.49 16.76 26.82
N LEU A 189 -12.52 16.16 26.23
CA LEU A 189 -12.58 14.72 26.00
C LEU A 189 -11.46 14.23 25.07
N LEU A 190 -11.16 14.97 23.98
CA LEU A 190 -10.05 14.66 23.08
C LEU A 190 -8.68 14.83 23.75
N GLN A 191 -8.54 15.76 24.68
CA GLN A 191 -7.30 15.86 25.46
C GLN A 191 -7.09 14.61 26.32
N LYS A 192 -8.18 14.04 26.86
CA LYS A 192 -8.14 12.78 27.62
C LYS A 192 -7.86 11.54 26.76
N THR A 193 -8.16 11.55 25.46
CA THR A 193 -7.87 10.38 24.59
C THR A 193 -6.38 10.14 24.39
N SER A 194 -5.51 11.12 24.69
CA SER A 194 -4.05 10.92 24.77
C SER A 194 -3.63 9.88 25.81
N LYS A 195 -4.47 9.65 26.84
CA LYS A 195 -4.27 8.62 27.87
C LYS A 195 -4.78 7.23 27.46
N CYS A 196 -5.56 7.14 26.38
CA CYS A 196 -5.89 5.85 25.77
C CYS A 196 -4.62 5.32 25.09
N TYR A 197 -3.81 4.54 25.80
CA TYR A 197 -2.69 3.81 25.22
C TYR A 197 -3.23 2.83 24.17
N CYS A 198 -3.36 3.28 22.93
CA CYS A 198 -3.49 2.40 21.80
C CYS A 198 -2.09 1.80 21.56
N MET A 199 -1.76 0.73 22.29
CA MET A 199 -0.83 -0.23 21.71
C MET A 199 -1.38 -0.55 20.33
N LYS A 200 -0.60 -0.32 19.27
CA LYS A 200 -0.96 -0.74 17.93
C LYS A 200 -1.03 -2.27 17.94
N GLN A 201 -2.17 -2.81 18.37
CA GLN A 201 -2.47 -4.23 18.30
C GLN A 201 -2.76 -4.51 16.84
N PHE A 202 -1.71 -4.88 16.12
CA PHE A 202 -1.87 -5.60 14.88
C PHE A 202 -2.18 -7.05 15.25
N GLN A 203 -3.20 -7.66 14.66
CA GLN A 203 -3.39 -9.10 14.73
C GLN A 203 -2.16 -9.77 14.09
N THR A 204 -1.15 -10.07 14.89
CA THR A 204 -0.06 -10.96 14.49
C THR A 204 -0.57 -12.38 14.67
N PHE A 205 -0.91 -13.02 13.56
CA PHE A 205 -1.20 -14.45 13.54
C PHE A 205 0.09 -15.19 13.95
N ARG A 206 0.01 -15.95 15.05
CA ARG A 206 1.13 -16.70 15.65
C ARG A 206 1.74 -17.69 14.64
N LYS A 207 2.82 -17.27 14.00
CA LYS A 207 4.15 -17.94 14.04
C LYS A 207 5.14 -16.83 14.47
N ARG A 208 6.35 -17.13 14.91
CA ARG A 208 7.35 -16.14 15.38
C ARG A 208 7.86 -15.25 14.22
N THR A 209 6.96 -14.51 13.60
CA THR A 209 7.16 -13.76 12.36
C THR A 209 7.24 -12.29 12.71
N GLU A 210 8.34 -11.65 12.37
CA GLU A 210 8.53 -10.21 12.60
C GLU A 210 8.07 -9.43 11.37
N LYS A 211 7.19 -8.44 11.57
CA LYS A 211 6.76 -7.50 10.53
C LYS A 211 7.63 -6.25 10.59
N ILE A 212 8.15 -5.84 9.44
CA ILE A 212 8.93 -4.62 9.27
C ILE A 212 8.22 -3.76 8.24
N VAL A 213 7.92 -2.54 8.67
CA VAL A 213 7.29 -1.45 7.90
C VAL A 213 8.21 -0.24 8.02
#